data_AF-A0A2E7DIH1-F1
#
_entry.id   AF-A0A2E7DIH1-F1
#
_cell.length_a   1.000
_cell.length_b   1.000
_cell.length_c   1.000
_cell.angle_alpha   90.00
_cell.angle_beta   90.00
_cell.angle_gamma   90.00
#
_symmetry.space_group_name_H-M   'P 1'
#
loop_
_entity.id
_entity.type
_entity.pdbx_description
1 polymer ?
#
loop_
_entity_poly.entity_id
_entity_poly.type
_entity_poly.pdbx_seq_one_letter_code
_entity_poly.pdbx_strand_id
1 'polypeptide(L)'
;RLTDDLLKADVPPKKLIPVSVLANAARDASIVPVMVSREWLQKLIDTSDTAGRYRAIQAAVKLIGKYRDATSVAVSPVFDMDIHKSRTHCARAPLPPALSAEVEKWRAQRVAGEPRGHRRKPKNACSAERADQVLRGVTYVYTAMLEAELVQPDDLCKSDDLKHPELLEEVIERELEGENPWQKLQHTTLFEYLNNWKLFIKGCNHDPTPLTELVRDYPEFENVKSMASGRRSWCEEFLQDYNKQTAFLSLPGRLFEEAQQAMKGYETASHHKKQSAIALGLAACAAAIWTSLPLRISTLLALSYGGPEADVQIHGARRGLVLTTPPDIVKNGYSHRHITLTPKQGGDPRKIVEWFVQAVRPHLLEKHIAPHKRRNDLLFGGASYARLSGIWRQVTLEAGVPMTPHQVRHALATLMANQKNVDYSVIAALLGDTEATVRKNYVFVDQARLHAEGQELLAQIQGHLLMKGAA
;
A
#
# COMPACT_ATOMS: atom_id res chain seq x y z
N ARG A 1 48.14 6.22 -2.78
CA ARG A 1 48.29 6.98 -1.51
C ARG A 1 47.90 6.11 -0.32
N LEU A 2 46.61 5.85 -0.05
CA LEU A 2 46.21 5.01 1.09
C LEU A 2 46.89 3.61 1.07
N THR A 3 46.91 2.93 -0.07
CA THR A 3 47.62 1.65 -0.22
C THR A 3 49.13 1.75 0.02
N ASP A 4 49.75 2.88 -0.35
CA ASP A 4 51.19 3.11 -0.16
C ASP A 4 51.52 3.36 1.30
N ASP A 5 50.65 4.07 2.02
CA ASP A 5 50.78 4.29 3.46
C ASP A 5 50.62 2.98 4.24
N LEU A 6 49.68 2.13 3.84
CA LEU A 6 49.53 0.79 4.42
C LEU A 6 50.77 -0.09 4.15
N LEU A 7 51.39 0.00 2.97
CA LEU A 7 52.65 -0.70 2.68
C LEU A 7 53.80 -0.19 3.57
N LYS A 8 53.89 1.13 3.80
CA LYS A 8 54.88 1.73 4.72
C LYS A 8 54.64 1.34 6.18
N ALA A 9 53.40 1.00 6.54
CA ALA A 9 53.02 0.48 7.85
C ALA A 9 53.17 -1.06 7.95
N ASP A 10 54.02 -1.66 7.11
CA ASP A 10 54.33 -3.10 7.05
C ASP A 10 53.12 -4.02 6.81
N VAL A 11 52.07 -3.53 6.16
CA VAL A 11 50.94 -4.38 5.77
C VAL A 11 51.33 -5.24 4.55
N PRO A 12 51.26 -6.58 4.63
CA PRO A 12 51.63 -7.45 3.52
C PRO A 12 50.81 -7.18 2.25
N PRO A 13 51.40 -7.19 1.04
CA PRO A 13 50.70 -6.88 -0.20
C PRO A 13 49.42 -7.71 -0.43
N LYS A 14 49.41 -8.98 -0.02
CA LYS A 14 48.23 -9.86 -0.12
C LYS A 14 47.03 -9.36 0.69
N LYS A 15 47.27 -8.65 1.80
CA LYS A 15 46.21 -8.07 2.65
C LYS A 15 45.63 -6.77 2.06
N LEU A 16 46.25 -6.20 1.03
CA LEU A 16 45.78 -4.97 0.36
C LEU A 16 44.77 -5.24 -0.76
N ILE A 17 44.63 -6.51 -1.20
CA ILE A 17 43.62 -6.91 -2.20
C ILE A 17 42.19 -6.47 -1.76
N PRO A 18 41.75 -6.74 -0.52
CA PRO A 18 40.55 -6.15 0.07
C PRO A 18 40.41 -4.63 -0.11
N VAL A 19 41.46 -3.86 0.18
CA VAL A 19 41.45 -2.39 0.11
C VAL A 19 41.27 -1.93 -1.33
N SER A 20 41.87 -2.62 -2.30
CA SER A 20 41.68 -2.33 -3.73
C SER A 20 40.23 -2.59 -4.18
N VAL A 21 39.59 -3.65 -3.67
CA VAL A 21 38.17 -3.94 -3.96
C VAL A 21 37.27 -2.81 -3.46
N LEU A 22 37.47 -2.35 -2.22
CA LEU A 22 36.71 -1.24 -1.66
C LEU A 22 37.01 0.09 -2.39
N ALA A 23 38.27 0.34 -2.74
CA ALA A 23 38.69 1.54 -3.46
C ALA A 23 38.14 1.60 -4.89
N ASN A 24 37.97 0.45 -5.57
CA ASN A 24 37.28 0.39 -6.86
C ASN A 24 35.81 0.80 -6.70
N ALA A 25 35.09 0.20 -5.74
CA ALA A 25 33.69 0.54 -5.49
C ALA A 25 33.50 2.01 -5.10
N ALA A 26 34.41 2.57 -4.30
CA ALA A 26 34.41 3.99 -3.95
C ALA A 26 34.65 4.88 -5.17
N ARG A 27 35.59 4.53 -6.06
CA ARG A 27 35.84 5.25 -7.31
C ARG A 27 34.65 5.23 -8.25
N ASP A 28 33.96 4.10 -8.38
CA ASP A 28 32.75 3.99 -9.21
C ASP A 28 31.62 4.91 -8.70
N ALA A 29 31.62 5.19 -7.39
CA ALA A 29 30.68 6.11 -6.74
C ALA A 29 31.24 7.54 -6.57
N SER A 30 32.44 7.85 -7.07
CA SER A 30 33.13 9.13 -6.86
C SER A 30 33.34 9.54 -5.40
N ILE A 31 33.57 8.57 -4.51
CA ILE A 31 33.78 8.77 -3.06
C ILE A 31 35.26 8.67 -2.71
N VAL A 32 35.75 9.65 -1.93
CA VAL A 32 37.11 9.64 -1.35
C VAL A 32 37.08 9.08 0.09
N PRO A 33 38.22 8.61 0.66
CA PRO A 33 38.22 7.90 1.94
C PRO A 33 37.57 8.63 3.13
N VAL A 34 37.68 9.96 3.19
CA VAL A 34 37.03 10.77 4.24
C VAL A 34 35.52 10.91 4.06
N MET A 35 35.00 10.74 2.83
CA MET A 35 33.58 10.84 2.50
C MET A 35 32.82 9.53 2.63
N VAL A 36 33.50 8.43 3.00
CA VAL A 36 32.84 7.13 3.17
C VAL A 36 31.87 7.23 4.35
N SER A 37 30.56 7.19 4.06
CA SER A 37 29.51 7.18 5.07
C SER A 37 29.12 5.75 5.46
N ARG A 38 28.50 5.59 6.63
CA ARG A 38 27.91 4.32 7.08
C ARG A 38 26.88 3.82 6.08
N GLU A 39 25.98 4.70 5.63
CA GLU A 39 24.92 4.35 4.69
C GLU A 39 25.47 3.79 3.37
N TRP A 40 26.49 4.43 2.79
CA TRP A 40 27.10 3.97 1.55
C TRP A 40 27.76 2.59 1.73
N LEU A 41 28.50 2.42 2.83
CA LEU A 41 29.23 1.20 3.12
C LEU A 41 28.28 0.03 3.44
N GLN A 42 27.19 0.30 4.15
CA GLN A 42 26.11 -0.67 4.40
C GLN A 42 25.43 -1.08 3.09
N LYS A 43 25.08 -0.12 2.22
CA LYS A 43 24.51 -0.39 0.90
C LYS A 43 25.44 -1.25 0.05
N LEU A 44 26.74 -0.98 0.07
CA LEU A 44 27.72 -1.76 -0.67
C LEU A 44 27.81 -3.21 -0.16
N ILE A 45 27.75 -3.40 1.16
CA ILE A 45 27.73 -4.72 1.80
C ILE A 45 26.45 -5.49 1.47
N ASP A 46 25.29 -4.83 1.54
CA ASP A 46 23.99 -5.46 1.28
C ASP A 46 23.81 -5.84 -0.18
N THR A 47 24.39 -5.06 -1.10
CA THR A 47 24.36 -5.32 -2.54
C THR A 47 25.47 -6.27 -3.02
N SER A 48 26.35 -6.72 -2.13
CA SER A 48 27.41 -7.67 -2.48
C SER A 48 26.81 -9.03 -2.86
N ASP A 49 26.89 -9.35 -4.14
CA ASP A 49 26.39 -10.58 -4.79
C ASP A 49 27.12 -11.86 -4.36
N THR A 50 28.38 -11.75 -3.95
CA THR A 50 29.23 -12.89 -3.59
C THR A 50 29.75 -12.80 -2.16
N ALA A 51 29.91 -13.97 -1.52
CA ALA A 51 30.54 -14.07 -0.20
C ALA A 51 31.99 -13.56 -0.18
N GLY A 52 32.70 -13.70 -1.32
CA GLY A 52 34.07 -13.19 -1.48
C GLY A 52 34.13 -11.67 -1.45
N ARG A 53 33.24 -10.98 -2.18
CA ARG A 53 33.17 -9.51 -2.20
C ARG A 53 32.82 -8.95 -0.82
N TYR A 54 31.85 -9.56 -0.14
CA TYR A 54 31.49 -9.19 1.23
C TYR A 54 32.69 -9.28 2.20
N ARG A 55 33.38 -10.42 2.23
CA ARG A 55 34.57 -10.62 3.09
C ARG A 55 35.70 -9.65 2.75
N ALA A 56 35.89 -9.34 1.46
CA ALA A 56 36.87 -8.36 1.02
C ALA A 56 36.54 -6.95 1.54
N ILE A 57 35.28 -6.52 1.50
CA ILE A 57 34.88 -5.21 2.04
C ILE A 57 35.10 -5.17 3.57
N GLN A 58 34.67 -6.20 4.31
CA GLN A 58 34.89 -6.25 5.77
C GLN A 58 36.38 -6.23 6.14
N ALA A 59 37.21 -7.00 5.43
CA ALA A 59 38.65 -7.02 5.65
C ALA A 59 39.29 -5.66 5.34
N ALA A 60 38.82 -4.95 4.32
CA ALA A 60 39.28 -3.60 4.01
C ALA A 60 38.92 -2.61 5.11
N VAL A 61 37.69 -2.63 5.60
CA VAL A 61 37.19 -1.73 6.66
C VAL A 61 38.03 -1.89 7.93
N LYS A 62 38.19 -3.12 8.43
CA LYS A 62 38.99 -3.42 9.63
C LYS A 62 40.45 -3.03 9.46
N LEU A 63 41.01 -3.23 8.27
CA LEU A 63 42.39 -2.89 7.98
C LEU A 63 42.61 -1.37 7.92
N ILE A 64 41.68 -0.62 7.31
CA ILE A 64 41.76 0.84 7.25
C ILE A 64 41.57 1.45 8.65
N GLY A 65 40.59 0.97 9.42
CA GLY A 65 40.37 1.43 10.81
C GLY A 65 41.60 1.20 11.68
N LYS A 66 42.16 -0.01 11.65
CA LYS A 66 43.35 -0.39 12.43
C LYS A 66 44.57 0.51 12.17
N TYR A 67 44.77 0.95 10.93
CA TYR A 67 45.95 1.73 10.53
C TYR A 67 45.64 3.22 10.28
N ARG A 68 44.48 3.71 10.72
CA ARG A 68 44.02 5.09 10.49
C ARG A 68 45.11 6.13 10.79
N ASP A 69 45.74 6.03 11.95
CA ASP A 69 46.74 7.00 12.43
C ASP A 69 48.07 6.93 11.68
N ALA A 70 48.31 5.83 10.95
CA ALA A 70 49.51 5.65 10.13
C ALA A 70 49.32 6.13 8.68
N THR A 71 48.12 6.60 8.31
CA THR A 71 47.81 7.03 6.94
C THR A 71 47.98 8.54 6.76
N SER A 72 48.56 8.94 5.64
CA SER A 72 48.72 10.37 5.28
C SER A 72 47.44 10.99 4.71
N VAL A 73 46.41 10.18 4.47
CA VAL A 73 45.12 10.57 3.91
C VAL A 73 44.08 10.48 5.01
N ALA A 74 43.28 11.55 5.20
CA ALA A 74 42.15 11.51 6.12
C ALA A 74 41.16 10.39 5.72
N VAL A 75 40.78 9.56 6.68
CA VAL A 75 39.80 8.48 6.51
C VAL A 75 38.61 8.70 7.42
N SER A 76 37.43 8.26 6.97
CA SER A 76 36.17 8.40 7.73
C SER A 76 36.22 7.62 9.06
N PRO A 77 35.58 8.12 10.15
CA PRO A 77 35.47 7.40 11.41
C PRO A 77 34.76 6.05 11.30
N VAL A 78 33.92 5.88 10.26
CA VAL A 78 33.14 4.65 10.01
C VAL A 78 33.99 3.39 9.87
N PHE A 79 35.29 3.53 9.58
CA PHE A 79 36.19 2.39 9.44
C PHE A 79 36.49 1.65 10.76
N ASP A 80 36.10 2.21 11.90
CA ASP A 80 36.23 1.55 13.22
C ASP A 80 34.96 0.78 13.60
N MET A 81 33.90 0.88 12.80
CA MET A 81 32.62 0.25 13.08
C MET A 81 32.59 -1.17 12.50
N ASP A 82 31.98 -2.10 13.25
CA ASP A 82 31.64 -3.40 12.71
C ASP A 82 30.41 -3.30 11.80
N ILE A 83 30.57 -3.68 10.53
CA ILE A 83 29.49 -3.65 9.54
C ILE A 83 29.23 -5.06 9.03
N HIS A 84 27.96 -5.45 9.07
CA HIS A 84 27.47 -6.77 8.72
C HIS A 84 26.46 -6.69 7.59
N LYS A 85 26.29 -7.79 6.84
CA LYS A 85 25.14 -7.88 5.92
C LYS A 85 23.85 -7.75 6.71
N SER A 86 23.04 -6.78 6.32
CA SER A 86 21.69 -6.63 6.84
C SER A 86 20.93 -7.93 6.56
N ARG A 87 20.25 -8.46 7.57
CA ARG A 87 19.25 -9.51 7.34
C ARG A 87 18.15 -8.94 6.44
N THR A 88 17.69 -9.72 5.47
CA THR A 88 16.59 -9.29 4.57
C THR A 88 15.35 -8.88 5.37
N HIS A 89 15.13 -9.52 6.51
CA HIS A 89 14.04 -9.20 7.44
C HIS A 89 14.53 -9.25 8.88
N CYS A 90 13.92 -8.43 9.73
CA CYS A 90 14.06 -8.54 11.18
C CYS A 90 13.57 -9.93 11.64
N ALA A 91 14.47 -10.71 12.23
CA ALA A 91 14.12 -11.98 12.87
C ALA A 91 13.51 -11.67 14.23
N ARG A 92 12.20 -11.89 14.37
CA ARG A 92 11.45 -11.53 15.58
C ARG A 92 11.95 -12.31 16.79
N ALA A 93 12.31 -11.59 17.84
CA ALA A 93 12.59 -12.19 19.13
C ALA A 93 11.30 -12.79 19.74
N PRO A 94 11.40 -13.90 20.48
CA PRO A 94 10.28 -14.38 21.28
C PRO A 94 9.94 -13.32 22.36
N LEU A 95 8.65 -13.16 22.64
CA LEU A 95 8.20 -12.30 23.72
C LEU A 95 8.41 -13.00 25.07
N PRO A 96 8.80 -12.27 26.13
CA PRO A 96 8.84 -12.80 27.50
C PRO A 96 7.48 -13.35 27.92
N PRO A 97 7.41 -14.34 28.83
CA PRO A 97 6.17 -14.97 29.23
C PRO A 97 5.09 -13.98 29.69
N ALA A 98 5.47 -12.95 30.47
CA ALA A 98 4.54 -11.94 30.96
C ALA A 98 3.94 -11.10 29.82
N LEU A 99 4.77 -10.57 28.91
CA LEU A 99 4.34 -9.82 27.74
C LEU A 99 3.54 -10.69 26.75
N SER A 100 3.93 -11.96 26.58
CA SER A 100 3.22 -12.93 25.74
C SER A 100 1.80 -13.18 26.25
N ALA A 101 1.62 -13.30 27.57
CA ALA A 101 0.29 -13.44 28.18
C ALA A 101 -0.59 -12.18 27.96
N GLU A 102 0.00 -10.99 28.02
CA GLU A 102 -0.71 -9.73 27.72
C GLU A 102 -1.11 -9.65 26.24
N VAL A 103 -0.23 -10.06 25.34
CA VAL A 103 -0.49 -10.16 23.90
C VAL A 103 -1.63 -11.12 23.59
N GLU A 104 -1.64 -12.31 24.17
CA GLU A 104 -2.72 -13.29 23.96
C GLU A 104 -4.05 -12.81 24.54
N LYS A 105 -4.03 -12.18 25.72
CA LYS A 105 -5.22 -11.54 26.31
C LYS A 105 -5.76 -10.44 25.40
N TRP A 106 -4.88 -9.55 24.92
CA TRP A 106 -5.23 -8.48 23.98
C TRP A 106 -5.80 -9.04 22.67
N ARG A 107 -5.19 -10.11 22.14
CA ARG A 107 -5.61 -10.78 20.91
C ARG A 107 -7.02 -11.36 21.06
N ALA A 108 -7.27 -12.11 22.13
CA ALA A 108 -8.58 -12.69 22.42
C ALA A 108 -9.66 -11.61 22.53
N GLN A 109 -9.38 -10.52 23.25
CA GLN A 109 -10.29 -9.37 23.38
C GLN A 109 -10.56 -8.70 22.02
N ARG A 110 -9.53 -8.54 21.18
CA ARG A 110 -9.68 -7.92 19.86
C ARG A 110 -10.49 -8.75 18.88
N VAL A 111 -10.32 -10.07 18.89
CA VAL A 111 -11.09 -10.98 18.04
C VAL A 111 -12.55 -11.03 18.50
N ALA A 112 -12.79 -11.10 19.81
CA ALA A 112 -14.14 -11.09 20.37
C ALA A 112 -14.86 -9.75 20.14
N GLY A 113 -14.14 -8.63 20.29
CA GLY A 113 -14.69 -7.27 20.30
C GLY A 113 -15.47 -6.94 21.58
N GLU A 114 -15.88 -5.68 21.71
CA GLU A 114 -16.70 -5.21 22.82
C GLU A 114 -18.19 -5.51 22.58
N PRO A 115 -18.92 -6.07 23.56
CA PRO A 115 -20.37 -6.22 23.48
C PRO A 115 -21.04 -4.87 23.19
N ARG A 116 -21.94 -4.84 22.22
CA ARG A 116 -22.56 -3.59 21.75
C ARG A 116 -24.07 -3.62 21.90
N GLY A 117 -24.57 -3.63 23.14
CA GLY A 117 -26.00 -3.58 23.45
C GLY A 117 -26.83 -4.51 22.55
N HIS A 118 -27.84 -3.97 21.88
CA HIS A 118 -28.74 -4.74 21.00
C HIS A 118 -28.22 -5.04 19.57
N ARG A 119 -26.98 -4.67 19.20
CA ARG A 119 -26.46 -4.93 17.84
C ARG A 119 -25.79 -6.30 17.74
N ARG A 120 -26.08 -7.02 16.64
CA ARG A 120 -25.53 -8.36 16.34
C ARG A 120 -24.01 -8.45 16.21
N LYS A 121 -23.30 -7.37 15.83
CA LYS A 121 -21.82 -7.37 15.70
C LYS A 121 -21.17 -6.62 16.86
N PRO A 122 -20.22 -7.25 17.59
CA PRO A 122 -19.44 -6.59 18.62
C PRO A 122 -18.70 -5.38 18.04
N LYS A 123 -18.57 -4.31 18.82
CA LYS A 123 -17.78 -3.14 18.45
C LYS A 123 -16.30 -3.55 18.42
N ASN A 124 -15.54 -3.04 17.47
CA ASN A 124 -14.08 -3.25 17.42
C ASN A 124 -13.60 -4.71 17.22
N ALA A 125 -14.50 -5.68 16.97
CA ALA A 125 -14.10 -7.04 16.61
C ALA A 125 -13.32 -7.04 15.28
N CYS A 126 -12.27 -7.85 15.21
CA CYS A 126 -11.52 -8.10 13.98
C CYS A 126 -11.30 -9.60 13.75
N SER A 127 -10.85 -9.97 12.55
CA SER A 127 -10.47 -11.35 12.27
C SER A 127 -9.16 -11.71 12.98
N ALA A 128 -8.92 -13.00 13.21
CA ALA A 128 -7.69 -13.50 13.79
C ALA A 128 -6.46 -13.05 12.99
N GLU A 129 -6.54 -13.09 11.65
CA GLU A 129 -5.44 -12.67 10.77
C GLU A 129 -5.13 -11.17 10.93
N ARG A 130 -6.15 -10.34 11.16
CA ARG A 130 -5.93 -8.91 11.39
C ARG A 130 -5.30 -8.67 12.77
N ALA A 131 -5.68 -9.44 13.78
CA ALA A 131 -5.02 -9.39 15.09
C ALA A 131 -3.54 -9.80 14.97
N ASP A 132 -3.25 -10.90 14.27
CA ASP A 132 -1.89 -11.38 14.02
C ASP A 132 -1.04 -10.35 13.25
N GLN A 133 -1.64 -9.63 12.30
CA GLN A 133 -0.96 -8.53 11.61
C GLN A 133 -0.54 -7.40 12.56
N VAL A 134 -1.37 -7.06 13.56
CA VAL A 134 -0.99 -6.08 14.58
C VAL A 134 0.17 -6.61 15.41
N LEU A 135 0.11 -7.89 15.81
CA LEU A 135 1.17 -8.52 16.60
C LEU A 135 2.52 -8.59 15.88
N ARG A 136 2.54 -8.61 14.53
CA ARG A 136 3.79 -8.46 13.77
C ARG A 136 4.47 -7.10 13.99
N GLY A 137 3.68 -6.03 14.17
CA GLY A 137 4.20 -4.72 14.53
C GLY A 137 4.63 -4.66 15.98
N VAL A 138 3.87 -5.33 16.87
CA VAL A 138 4.22 -5.40 18.30
C VAL A 138 5.56 -6.09 18.51
N THR A 139 5.70 -7.30 17.97
CA THR A 139 6.94 -8.08 18.02
C THR A 139 8.10 -7.39 17.30
N TYR A 140 7.83 -6.59 16.26
CA TYR A 140 8.86 -5.74 15.64
C TYR A 140 9.45 -4.76 16.64
N VAL A 141 8.60 -3.92 17.24
CA VAL A 141 9.04 -2.83 18.11
C VAL A 141 9.77 -3.39 19.32
N TYR A 142 9.26 -4.48 19.91
CA TYR A 142 9.96 -5.18 21.00
C TYR A 142 11.34 -5.71 20.57
N THR A 143 11.46 -6.32 19.38
CA THR A 143 12.76 -6.80 18.87
C THR A 143 13.72 -5.64 18.63
N ALA A 144 13.23 -4.50 18.15
CA ALA A 144 14.04 -3.30 17.96
C ALA A 144 14.52 -2.71 19.29
N MET A 145 13.67 -2.70 20.33
CA MET A 145 14.08 -2.29 21.68
C MET A 145 15.16 -3.19 22.26
N LEU A 146 15.06 -4.51 22.07
CA LEU A 146 16.09 -5.47 22.50
C LEU A 146 17.42 -5.23 21.79
N GLU A 147 17.38 -5.02 20.47
CA GLU A 147 18.58 -4.78 19.67
C GLU A 147 19.25 -3.44 20.00
N ALA A 148 18.46 -2.46 20.42
CA ALA A 148 18.95 -1.19 20.93
C ALA A 148 19.40 -1.25 22.40
N GLU A 149 19.36 -2.44 23.03
CA GLU A 149 19.70 -2.68 24.44
C GLU A 149 18.86 -1.84 25.43
N LEU A 150 17.73 -1.30 24.98
CA LEU A 150 16.82 -0.49 25.77
C LEU A 150 16.03 -1.31 26.79
N VAL A 151 15.86 -2.58 26.49
CA VAL A 151 15.11 -3.53 27.32
C VAL A 151 15.92 -4.81 27.41
N GLN A 152 15.83 -5.47 28.56
CA GLN A 152 16.46 -6.76 28.77
C GLN A 152 15.43 -7.87 28.50
N PRO A 153 15.86 -9.04 28.00
CA PRO A 153 15.02 -10.22 27.87
C PRO A 153 14.76 -10.85 29.25
N ASP A 154 14.07 -10.12 30.12
CA ASP A 154 13.65 -10.55 31.45
C ASP A 154 12.22 -11.13 31.36
N ASP A 155 12.01 -12.27 32.01
CA ASP A 155 10.71 -12.94 32.12
C ASP A 155 9.63 -12.06 32.78
N LEU A 156 10.04 -11.01 33.52
CA LEU A 156 9.15 -10.06 34.18
C LEU A 156 8.71 -8.87 33.33
N CYS A 157 9.30 -8.65 32.15
CA CYS A 157 9.01 -7.51 31.30
C CYS A 157 7.54 -7.52 30.81
N LYS A 158 6.83 -6.42 31.05
CA LYS A 158 5.40 -6.22 30.72
C LYS A 158 5.19 -4.96 29.90
N SER A 159 3.99 -4.79 29.35
CA SER A 159 3.63 -3.57 28.60
C SER A 159 3.75 -2.27 29.41
N ASP A 160 3.66 -2.34 30.75
CA ASP A 160 3.86 -1.18 31.62
C ASP A 160 5.30 -0.64 31.55
N ASP A 161 6.29 -1.52 31.39
CA ASP A 161 7.71 -1.18 31.27
C ASP A 161 8.06 -0.64 29.88
N LEU A 162 7.19 -0.86 28.89
CA LEU A 162 7.46 -0.60 27.47
C LEU A 162 6.59 0.52 26.86
N LYS A 163 5.78 1.20 27.69
CA LYS A 163 4.88 2.30 27.26
C LYS A 163 5.58 3.66 27.10
N HIS A 164 6.87 3.71 27.43
CA HIS A 164 7.71 4.88 27.54
C HIS A 164 8.07 5.47 26.16
N PRO A 165 7.77 6.75 25.86
CA PRO A 165 8.11 7.40 24.60
C PRO A 165 9.59 7.32 24.22
N GLU A 166 10.49 7.51 25.18
CA GLU A 166 11.94 7.47 25.02
C GLU A 166 12.43 6.14 24.40
N LEU A 167 11.78 5.02 24.73
CA LEU A 167 12.12 3.72 24.14
C LEU A 167 11.71 3.64 22.66
N LEU A 168 10.60 4.29 22.32
CA LEU A 168 10.07 4.31 20.96
C LEU A 168 10.82 5.31 20.07
N GLU A 169 11.30 6.41 20.66
CA GLU A 169 12.13 7.44 20.02
C GLU A 169 13.40 6.81 19.46
N GLU A 170 14.18 6.11 20.29
CA GLU A 170 15.38 5.39 19.87
C GLU A 170 15.08 4.34 18.79
N VAL A 171 13.97 3.59 18.91
CA VAL A 171 13.57 2.62 17.87
C VAL A 171 13.31 3.30 16.52
N ILE A 172 12.69 4.49 16.55
CA ILE A 172 12.40 5.27 15.34
C ILE A 172 13.72 5.77 14.74
N GLU A 173 14.57 6.42 15.52
CA GLU A 173 15.83 6.99 15.06
C GLU A 173 16.74 5.93 14.44
N ARG A 174 16.97 4.81 15.15
CA ARG A 174 17.78 3.71 14.63
C ARG A 174 17.24 3.12 13.34
N GLU A 175 15.93 2.99 13.20
CA GLU A 175 15.34 2.47 11.96
C GLU A 175 15.42 3.49 10.82
N LEU A 176 15.23 4.78 11.11
CA LEU A 176 15.38 5.87 10.13
C LEU A 176 16.84 6.04 9.69
N GLU A 177 17.80 5.83 10.56
CA GLU A 177 19.22 5.89 10.24
C GLU A 177 19.76 4.57 9.66
N GLY A 178 18.95 3.50 9.68
CA GLY A 178 19.33 2.18 9.17
C GLY A 178 20.40 1.51 10.05
N GLU A 179 20.35 1.77 11.35
CA GLU A 179 21.31 1.23 12.31
C GLU A 179 21.01 -0.21 12.74
N ASN A 180 19.77 -0.64 12.55
CA ASN A 180 19.35 -2.00 12.87
C ASN A 180 20.06 -3.03 11.97
N PRO A 181 20.27 -4.28 12.44
CA PRO A 181 20.99 -5.32 11.70
C PRO A 181 20.15 -5.96 10.57
N TRP A 182 19.08 -5.29 10.13
CA TRP A 182 18.18 -5.73 9.07
C TRP A 182 17.91 -4.59 8.09
N GLN A 183 17.39 -4.94 6.91
CA GLN A 183 17.05 -3.96 5.88
C GLN A 183 16.02 -2.95 6.40
N LYS A 184 16.34 -1.67 6.21
CA LYS A 184 15.49 -0.53 6.56
C LYS A 184 14.08 -0.69 5.99
N LEU A 185 13.09 -0.56 6.86
CA LEU A 185 11.69 -0.53 6.53
C LEU A 185 11.34 0.71 5.72
N GLN A 186 10.33 0.57 4.87
CA GLN A 186 9.65 1.72 4.31
C GLN A 186 8.99 2.53 5.43
N HIS A 187 8.99 3.86 5.35
CA HIS A 187 8.42 4.74 6.39
C HIS A 187 6.95 4.38 6.68
N THR A 188 6.20 3.95 5.66
CA THR A 188 4.82 3.46 5.80
C THR A 188 4.70 2.22 6.66
N THR A 189 5.61 1.27 6.51
CA THR A 189 5.64 0.02 7.28
C THR A 189 6.05 0.29 8.72
N LEU A 190 7.10 1.10 8.93
CA LEU A 190 7.53 1.51 10.27
C LEU A 190 6.37 2.22 11.00
N PHE A 191 5.76 3.22 10.36
CA PHE A 191 4.60 3.91 10.92
C PHE A 191 3.41 2.98 11.22
N GLU A 192 3.14 1.96 10.39
CA GLU A 192 2.11 0.95 10.71
C GLU A 192 2.50 0.13 11.96
N TYR A 193 3.77 -0.26 12.09
CA TYR A 193 4.27 -0.98 13.27
C TYR A 193 4.19 -0.15 14.55
N LEU A 194 4.56 1.14 14.50
CA LEU A 194 4.42 2.07 15.62
C LEU A 194 2.94 2.26 16.00
N ASN A 195 2.03 2.36 15.03
CA ASN A 195 0.59 2.43 15.34
C ASN A 195 0.04 1.12 15.92
N ASN A 196 0.55 -0.03 15.48
CA ASN A 196 0.21 -1.33 16.04
C ASN A 196 0.69 -1.44 17.50
N TRP A 197 1.89 -0.96 17.79
CA TRP A 197 2.43 -0.84 19.15
C TRP A 197 1.53 0.02 20.04
N LYS A 198 1.19 1.24 19.62
CA LYS A 198 0.26 2.12 20.35
C LYS A 198 -1.10 1.47 20.60
N LEU A 199 -1.62 0.74 19.62
CA LEU A 199 -2.89 0.04 19.76
C LEU A 199 -2.82 -1.10 20.78
N PHE A 200 -1.67 -1.78 20.87
CA PHE A 200 -1.41 -2.78 21.89
C PHE A 200 -1.31 -2.15 23.28
N ILE A 201 -0.47 -1.13 23.47
CA ILE A 201 -0.33 -0.38 24.73
C ILE A 201 -1.69 0.13 25.25
N LYS A 202 -2.50 0.71 24.35
CA LYS A 202 -3.88 1.11 24.67
C LYS A 202 -4.74 -0.05 25.13
N GLY A 203 -4.66 -1.20 24.47
CA GLY A 203 -5.44 -2.37 24.82
C GLY A 203 -4.99 -3.05 26.12
N CYS A 204 -3.77 -2.78 26.57
CA CYS A 204 -3.30 -3.10 27.92
C CYS A 204 -3.75 -2.09 28.99
N ASN A 205 -4.62 -1.13 28.64
CA ASN A 205 -5.13 -0.05 29.50
C ASN A 205 -4.11 1.02 29.91
N HIS A 206 -3.06 1.22 29.11
CA HIS A 206 -2.17 2.37 29.27
C HIS A 206 -2.59 3.53 28.35
N ASP A 207 -2.21 4.76 28.69
CA ASP A 207 -2.46 5.93 27.85
C ASP A 207 -1.50 5.97 26.65
N PRO A 208 -1.98 5.88 25.40
CA PRO A 208 -1.13 5.94 24.21
C PRO A 208 -0.85 7.37 23.73
N THR A 209 -1.32 8.40 24.43
CA THR A 209 -1.21 9.80 24.00
C THR A 209 0.24 10.24 23.87
N PRO A 210 1.15 9.99 24.83
CA PRO A 210 2.55 10.37 24.71
C PRO A 210 3.24 9.75 23.47
N LEU A 211 2.96 8.47 23.20
CA LEU A 211 3.46 7.78 22.00
C LEU A 211 2.88 8.36 20.70
N THR A 212 1.67 8.93 20.77
CA THR A 212 1.03 9.55 19.60
C THR A 212 1.66 10.90 19.28
N GLU A 213 2.02 11.67 20.31
CA GLU A 213 2.71 12.94 20.17
C GLU A 213 4.11 12.73 19.60
N LEU A 214 4.90 11.82 20.19
CA LEU A 214 6.21 11.46 19.67
C LEU A 214 6.19 11.09 18.18
N VAL A 215 5.30 10.18 17.76
CA VAL A 215 5.21 9.76 16.35
C VAL A 215 4.82 10.91 15.42
N ARG A 216 4.18 11.97 15.93
CA ARG A 216 3.80 13.15 15.14
C ARG A 216 4.99 14.10 14.94
N ASP A 217 5.99 14.06 15.81
CA ASP A 217 7.13 14.98 15.78
C ASP A 217 8.16 14.61 14.68
N TYR A 218 8.04 13.42 14.09
CA TYR A 218 8.88 12.97 12.97
C TYR A 218 8.31 13.38 11.60
N PRO A 219 9.02 14.23 10.83
CA PRO A 219 8.58 14.66 9.50
C PRO A 219 8.50 13.51 8.48
N GLU A 220 9.28 12.44 8.67
CA GLU A 220 9.23 11.23 7.85
C GLU A 220 7.87 10.53 7.92
N PHE A 221 7.11 10.78 8.99
CA PHE A 221 5.76 10.28 9.20
C PHE A 221 4.67 11.28 8.81
N GLU A 222 5.04 12.52 8.53
CA GLU A 222 4.15 13.46 7.88
C GLU A 222 3.75 12.89 6.52
N ASN A 223 2.45 12.92 6.25
CA ASN A 223 1.91 12.46 4.98
C ASN A 223 2.15 10.98 4.64
N VAL A 224 2.60 10.12 5.58
CA VAL A 224 2.66 8.67 5.35
C VAL A 224 1.29 8.07 5.00
N LYS A 225 0.20 8.69 5.47
CA LYS A 225 -1.17 8.33 5.08
C LYS A 225 -1.66 9.03 3.81
N SER A 226 -0.95 10.03 3.29
CA SER A 226 -1.31 10.74 2.05
C SER A 226 -1.09 9.85 0.82
N MET A 227 -1.48 10.36 -0.34
CA MET A 227 -1.18 9.69 -1.59
C MET A 227 0.34 9.60 -1.81
N ALA A 228 0.88 8.38 -1.80
CA ALA A 228 2.29 8.13 -2.07
C ALA A 228 2.72 8.76 -3.42
N SER A 229 3.97 9.24 -3.51
CA SER A 229 4.51 9.95 -4.68
C SER A 229 4.24 9.22 -6.00
N GLY A 230 4.54 7.92 -6.09
CA GLY A 230 4.27 7.13 -7.29
C GLY A 230 2.78 7.04 -7.66
N ARG A 231 1.86 7.04 -6.68
CA ARG A 231 0.41 7.09 -6.96
C ARG A 231 0.01 8.48 -7.46
N ARG A 232 0.62 9.53 -6.93
CA ARG A 232 0.39 10.91 -7.38
C ARG A 232 0.84 11.08 -8.83
N SER A 233 2.06 10.68 -9.18
CA SER A 233 2.59 10.72 -10.55
C SER A 233 1.71 9.93 -11.52
N TRP A 234 1.23 8.75 -11.12
CA TRP A 234 0.30 7.98 -11.95
C TRP A 234 -1.03 8.71 -12.19
N CYS A 235 -1.59 9.37 -11.16
CA CYS A 235 -2.84 10.13 -11.30
C CYS A 235 -2.66 11.36 -12.21
N GLU A 236 -1.51 12.03 -12.11
CA GLU A 236 -1.14 13.15 -12.96
C GLU A 236 -1.01 12.71 -14.42
N GLU A 237 -0.23 11.65 -14.68
CA GLU A 237 -0.08 11.07 -16.02
C GLU A 237 -1.42 10.62 -16.61
N PHE A 238 -2.28 10.00 -15.80
CA PHE A 238 -3.62 9.58 -16.21
C PHE A 238 -4.52 10.79 -16.52
N LEU A 239 -4.46 11.86 -15.73
CA LEU A 239 -5.26 13.08 -15.94
C LEU A 239 -4.84 13.85 -17.20
N GLN A 240 -3.58 13.77 -17.59
CA GLN A 240 -3.05 14.44 -18.79
C GLN A 240 -3.19 13.60 -20.07
N ASP A 241 -3.38 12.29 -19.96
CA ASP A 241 -3.48 11.37 -21.09
C ASP A 241 -4.95 11.03 -21.45
N TYR A 242 -5.48 11.72 -22.45
CA TYR A 242 -6.84 11.51 -22.94
C TYR A 242 -7.08 10.10 -23.50
N ASN A 243 -6.05 9.46 -24.06
CA ASN A 243 -6.17 8.09 -24.59
C ASN A 243 -6.36 7.09 -23.45
N LYS A 244 -5.63 7.25 -22.34
CA LYS A 244 -5.81 6.42 -21.13
C LYS A 244 -7.17 6.63 -20.49
N GLN A 245 -7.68 7.87 -20.45
CA GLN A 245 -9.02 8.16 -19.93
C GLN A 245 -10.09 7.48 -20.78
N THR A 246 -9.98 7.62 -22.11
CA THR A 246 -10.90 7.00 -23.06
C THR A 246 -10.86 5.47 -22.96
N ALA A 247 -9.66 4.88 -22.93
CA ALA A 247 -9.46 3.45 -22.76
C ALA A 247 -10.08 2.94 -21.45
N PHE A 248 -9.88 3.65 -20.32
CA PHE A 248 -10.47 3.27 -19.04
C PHE A 248 -12.00 3.39 -19.00
N LEU A 249 -12.55 4.51 -19.50
CA LEU A 249 -13.99 4.77 -19.45
C LEU A 249 -14.79 3.89 -20.43
N SER A 250 -14.18 3.48 -21.55
CA SER A 250 -14.76 2.55 -22.53
C SER A 250 -14.50 1.06 -22.21
N LEU A 251 -13.64 0.78 -21.22
CA LEU A 251 -13.24 -0.57 -20.85
C LEU A 251 -14.41 -1.55 -20.61
N PRO A 252 -15.52 -1.16 -19.94
CA PRO A 252 -16.64 -2.07 -19.73
C PRO A 252 -17.25 -2.60 -21.03
N GLY A 253 -17.50 -1.72 -22.00
CA GLY A 253 -18.09 -2.07 -23.29
C GLY A 253 -17.14 -2.92 -24.13
N ARG A 254 -15.86 -2.52 -24.21
CA ARG A 254 -14.84 -3.29 -24.93
C ARG A 254 -14.70 -4.72 -24.37
N LEU A 255 -14.55 -4.85 -23.05
CA LEU A 255 -14.43 -6.17 -22.42
C LEU A 255 -15.70 -7.00 -22.58
N PHE A 256 -16.87 -6.35 -22.59
CA PHE A 256 -18.14 -7.02 -22.80
C PHE A 256 -18.23 -7.64 -24.20
N GLU A 257 -17.86 -6.89 -25.24
CA GLU A 257 -17.84 -7.38 -26.63
C GLU A 257 -16.85 -8.54 -26.81
N GLU A 258 -15.63 -8.40 -26.27
CA GLU A 258 -14.61 -9.44 -26.29
C GLU A 258 -15.08 -10.71 -25.55
N ALA A 259 -15.69 -10.54 -24.37
CA ALA A 259 -16.21 -11.65 -23.59
C ALA A 259 -17.37 -12.36 -24.31
N GLN A 260 -18.29 -11.62 -24.93
CA GLN A 260 -19.37 -12.18 -25.74
C GLN A 260 -18.82 -13.02 -26.89
N GLN A 261 -17.81 -12.50 -27.60
CA GLN A 261 -17.19 -13.22 -28.70
C GLN A 261 -16.47 -14.49 -28.22
N ALA A 262 -15.75 -14.42 -27.09
CA ALA A 262 -15.09 -15.57 -26.49
C ALA A 262 -16.09 -16.65 -26.02
N MET A 263 -17.28 -16.24 -25.57
CA MET A 263 -18.32 -17.16 -25.08
C MET A 263 -19.07 -17.90 -26.19
N LYS A 264 -19.12 -17.41 -27.44
CA LYS A 264 -19.85 -18.08 -28.55
C LYS A 264 -19.36 -19.51 -28.83
N GLY A 265 -18.06 -19.77 -28.64
CA GLY A 265 -17.45 -21.09 -28.84
C GLY A 265 -17.12 -21.82 -27.55
N TYR A 266 -17.69 -21.39 -26.42
CA TYR A 266 -17.20 -21.80 -25.10
C TYR A 266 -17.19 -23.32 -24.91
N GLU A 267 -18.27 -24.02 -25.24
CA GLU A 267 -18.38 -25.47 -24.95
C GLU A 267 -17.36 -26.32 -25.72
N THR A 268 -17.06 -25.96 -26.97
CA THR A 268 -16.10 -26.67 -27.84
C THR A 268 -14.67 -26.16 -27.72
N ALA A 269 -14.44 -25.06 -27.00
CA ALA A 269 -13.12 -24.46 -26.85
C ALA A 269 -12.17 -25.28 -25.96
N SER A 270 -10.87 -25.09 -26.17
CA SER A 270 -9.83 -25.63 -25.30
C SER A 270 -9.95 -25.09 -23.87
N HIS A 271 -9.40 -25.81 -22.89
CA HIS A 271 -9.42 -25.40 -21.48
C HIS A 271 -8.88 -23.98 -21.29
N HIS A 272 -7.77 -23.62 -21.95
CA HIS A 272 -7.21 -22.27 -21.88
C HIS A 272 -8.20 -21.21 -22.39
N LYS A 273 -8.81 -21.42 -23.56
CA LYS A 273 -9.81 -20.51 -24.12
C LYS A 273 -11.05 -20.37 -23.23
N LYS A 274 -11.49 -21.46 -22.59
CA LYS A 274 -12.56 -21.43 -21.57
C LYS A 274 -12.18 -20.55 -20.38
N GLN A 275 -10.98 -20.72 -19.83
CA GLN A 275 -10.49 -19.87 -18.73
C GLN A 275 -10.41 -18.39 -19.14
N SER A 276 -9.92 -18.09 -20.34
CA SER A 276 -9.87 -16.72 -20.87
C SER A 276 -11.26 -16.12 -21.04
N ALA A 277 -12.24 -16.87 -21.58
CA ALA A 277 -13.62 -16.39 -21.73
C ALA A 277 -14.26 -16.04 -20.38
N ILE A 278 -14.07 -16.89 -19.36
CA ILE A 278 -14.53 -16.59 -18.00
C ILE A 278 -13.81 -15.38 -17.40
N ALA A 279 -12.50 -15.25 -17.63
CA ALA A 279 -11.72 -14.11 -17.15
C ALA A 279 -12.22 -12.79 -17.76
N LEU A 280 -12.48 -12.76 -19.07
CA LEU A 280 -13.06 -11.60 -19.76
C LEU A 280 -14.45 -11.28 -19.22
N GLY A 281 -15.31 -12.28 -19.00
CA GLY A 281 -16.64 -12.08 -18.43
C GLY A 281 -16.61 -11.52 -17.00
N LEU A 282 -15.71 -12.03 -16.15
CA LEU A 282 -15.45 -11.48 -14.81
C LEU A 282 -14.98 -10.02 -14.89
N ALA A 283 -14.06 -9.73 -15.80
CA ALA A 283 -13.49 -8.40 -15.99
C ALA A 283 -14.54 -7.40 -16.51
N ALA A 284 -15.37 -7.78 -17.48
CA ALA A 284 -16.44 -6.94 -18.02
C ALA A 284 -17.46 -6.57 -16.94
N CYS A 285 -17.92 -7.55 -16.16
CA CYS A 285 -18.84 -7.33 -15.04
C CYS A 285 -18.23 -6.41 -13.97
N ALA A 286 -16.98 -6.66 -13.58
CA ALA A 286 -16.26 -5.82 -12.63
C ALA A 286 -16.06 -4.40 -13.15
N ALA A 287 -15.65 -4.23 -14.41
CA ALA A 287 -15.45 -2.94 -15.05
C ALA A 287 -16.75 -2.12 -15.08
N ALA A 288 -17.87 -2.75 -15.46
CA ALA A 288 -19.19 -2.10 -15.52
C ALA A 288 -19.60 -1.48 -14.18
N ILE A 289 -19.33 -2.18 -13.08
CA ILE A 289 -19.59 -1.70 -11.73
C ILE A 289 -18.53 -0.65 -11.34
N TRP A 290 -17.25 -0.97 -11.41
CA TRP A 290 -16.17 -0.11 -10.90
C TRP A 290 -16.06 1.25 -11.57
N THR A 291 -16.33 1.33 -12.86
CA THR A 291 -16.34 2.59 -13.61
C THR A 291 -17.60 3.43 -13.37
N SER A 292 -18.54 2.94 -12.55
CA SER A 292 -19.76 3.66 -12.13
C SER A 292 -19.79 3.91 -10.62
N LEU A 293 -19.32 2.93 -9.85
CA LEU A 293 -19.25 2.92 -8.39
C LEU A 293 -17.96 2.18 -8.00
N PRO A 294 -16.85 2.90 -7.69
CA PRO A 294 -15.53 2.29 -7.52
C PRO A 294 -15.37 1.63 -6.15
N LEU A 295 -16.10 0.54 -5.93
CA LEU A 295 -16.07 -0.25 -4.72
C LEU A 295 -14.66 -0.81 -4.44
N ARG A 296 -14.32 -0.99 -3.17
CA ARG A 296 -13.16 -1.84 -2.83
C ARG A 296 -13.39 -3.23 -3.39
N ILE A 297 -12.37 -3.87 -3.93
CA ILE A 297 -12.47 -5.23 -4.51
C ILE A 297 -13.06 -6.25 -3.53
N SER A 298 -12.76 -6.13 -2.23
CA SER A 298 -13.36 -6.98 -1.20
C SER A 298 -14.87 -6.78 -1.10
N THR A 299 -15.34 -5.53 -1.23
CA THR A 299 -16.77 -5.20 -1.22
C THR A 299 -17.44 -5.68 -2.50
N LEU A 300 -16.80 -5.49 -3.66
CA LEU A 300 -17.31 -5.99 -4.95
C LEU A 300 -17.50 -7.52 -4.92
N LEU A 301 -16.53 -8.26 -4.38
CA LEU A 301 -16.59 -9.72 -4.27
C LEU A 301 -17.63 -10.21 -3.25
N ALA A 302 -18.01 -9.36 -2.29
CA ALA A 302 -18.97 -9.67 -1.24
C ALA A 302 -20.42 -9.33 -1.62
N LEU A 303 -20.67 -8.71 -2.78
CA LEU A 303 -22.02 -8.39 -3.24
C LEU A 303 -22.83 -9.67 -3.46
N SER A 304 -23.96 -9.76 -2.78
CA SER A 304 -24.93 -10.85 -2.96
C SER A 304 -25.77 -10.70 -4.24
N TYR A 305 -26.25 -11.84 -4.77
CA TYR A 305 -27.05 -11.93 -5.99
C TYR A 305 -28.08 -13.08 -5.92
N GLY A 306 -29.23 -12.90 -6.58
CA GLY A 306 -30.22 -13.96 -6.82
C GLY A 306 -31.41 -14.01 -5.87
N GLY A 307 -31.43 -13.19 -4.82
CA GLY A 307 -32.55 -13.05 -3.88
C GLY A 307 -33.25 -11.68 -3.96
N PRO A 308 -34.45 -11.54 -3.38
CA PRO A 308 -35.19 -10.26 -3.37
C PRO A 308 -34.43 -9.16 -2.62
N GLU A 309 -33.71 -9.53 -1.57
CA GLU A 309 -32.87 -8.64 -0.75
C GLU A 309 -31.40 -8.67 -1.15
N ALA A 310 -31.08 -9.15 -2.35
CA ALA A 310 -29.70 -9.19 -2.82
C ALA A 310 -29.15 -7.78 -3.03
N ASP A 311 -27.83 -7.64 -2.82
CA ASP A 311 -27.10 -6.40 -3.02
C ASP A 311 -27.12 -5.95 -4.48
N VAL A 312 -27.26 -6.89 -5.41
CA VAL A 312 -27.30 -6.66 -6.86
C VAL A 312 -28.68 -6.99 -7.38
N GLN A 313 -29.43 -5.95 -7.76
CA GLN A 313 -30.78 -6.07 -8.30
C GLN A 313 -30.80 -5.58 -9.76
N ILE A 314 -31.19 -6.49 -10.66
CA ILE A 314 -31.33 -6.19 -12.09
C ILE A 314 -32.80 -5.94 -12.36
N HIS A 315 -33.14 -4.70 -12.74
CA HIS A 315 -34.50 -4.32 -13.10
C HIS A 315 -34.63 -4.05 -14.60
N GLY A 316 -35.86 -3.81 -15.06
CA GLY A 316 -36.11 -3.33 -16.41
C GLY A 316 -35.51 -1.94 -16.67
N ALA A 317 -35.61 -1.46 -17.91
CA ALA A 317 -34.96 -0.23 -18.38
C ALA A 317 -35.22 1.01 -17.50
N ARG A 318 -36.38 1.11 -16.85
CA ARG A 318 -36.74 2.25 -15.98
C ARG A 318 -35.96 2.32 -14.68
N ARG A 319 -35.56 1.18 -14.10
CA ARG A 319 -34.84 1.12 -12.81
C ARG A 319 -33.37 0.71 -12.95
N GLY A 320 -32.98 0.14 -14.08
CA GLY A 320 -31.57 -0.13 -14.35
C GLY A 320 -30.98 -1.24 -13.49
N LEU A 321 -29.69 -1.12 -13.20
CA LEU A 321 -28.95 -1.95 -12.25
C LEU A 321 -28.87 -1.20 -10.92
N VAL A 322 -29.43 -1.78 -9.85
CA VAL A 322 -29.42 -1.19 -8.52
C VAL A 322 -28.44 -1.95 -7.64
N LEU A 323 -27.55 -1.21 -6.97
CA LEU A 323 -26.58 -1.74 -6.03
C LEU A 323 -26.83 -1.22 -4.61
N THR A 324 -26.74 -2.15 -3.65
CA THR A 324 -26.68 -1.85 -2.23
C THR A 324 -25.36 -2.39 -1.68
N THR A 325 -24.71 -1.62 -0.82
CA THR A 325 -23.54 -2.04 -0.05
C THR A 325 -23.87 -1.89 1.41
N PRO A 326 -24.26 -2.98 2.10
CA PRO A 326 -24.61 -2.89 3.50
C PRO A 326 -23.35 -2.62 4.35
N PRO A 327 -23.50 -1.99 5.54
CA PRO A 327 -22.38 -1.60 6.39
C PRO A 327 -21.39 -2.73 6.70
N ASP A 328 -21.88 -3.97 6.75
CA ASP A 328 -21.14 -5.13 7.19
C ASP A 328 -20.16 -5.69 6.16
N ILE A 329 -20.29 -5.29 4.88
CA ILE A 329 -19.34 -5.64 3.80
C ILE A 329 -18.43 -4.46 3.39
N VAL A 330 -18.55 -3.32 4.09
CA VAL A 330 -17.78 -2.09 3.81
C VAL A 330 -16.85 -1.79 4.99
N LYS A 331 -15.56 -1.55 4.70
CA LYS A 331 -14.47 -1.34 5.68
C LYS A 331 -14.77 -0.31 6.78
N ASN A 332 -15.60 0.69 6.52
CA ASN A 332 -15.89 1.79 7.44
C ASN A 332 -17.35 1.80 7.95
N GLY A 333 -18.13 0.75 7.66
CA GLY A 333 -19.56 0.73 7.99
C GLY A 333 -20.42 1.71 7.17
N TYR A 334 -19.84 2.41 6.20
CA TYR A 334 -20.57 3.27 5.28
C TYR A 334 -21.43 2.42 4.35
N SER A 335 -22.69 2.82 4.15
CA SER A 335 -23.62 2.07 3.32
C SER A 335 -24.11 2.94 2.17
N HIS A 336 -23.93 2.44 0.95
CA HIS A 336 -24.66 2.94 -0.19
C HIS A 336 -25.92 2.10 -0.32
N ARG A 337 -27.11 2.70 -0.26
CA ARG A 337 -28.37 1.97 -0.41
C ARG A 337 -29.04 2.35 -1.71
N HIS A 338 -29.46 1.35 -2.47
CA HIS A 338 -30.27 1.51 -3.68
C HIS A 338 -29.67 2.49 -4.71
N ILE A 339 -28.37 2.37 -4.98
CA ILE A 339 -27.70 3.19 -6.01
C ILE A 339 -28.00 2.61 -7.38
N THR A 340 -28.72 3.37 -8.20
CA THR A 340 -28.93 3.03 -9.61
C THR A 340 -27.69 3.40 -10.42
N LEU A 341 -27.09 2.41 -11.09
CA LEU A 341 -26.02 2.65 -12.05
C LEU A 341 -26.62 3.07 -13.39
N THR A 342 -26.27 4.28 -13.84
CA THR A 342 -26.78 4.86 -15.09
C THR A 342 -26.08 4.26 -16.31
N PRO A 343 -26.80 4.05 -17.43
CA PRO A 343 -26.19 3.73 -18.71
C PRO A 343 -25.20 4.81 -19.14
N LYS A 344 -24.12 4.39 -19.80
CA LYS A 344 -23.06 5.28 -20.28
C LYS A 344 -22.54 4.82 -21.64
N GLN A 345 -21.91 5.74 -22.37
CA GLN A 345 -21.35 5.45 -23.70
C GLN A 345 -20.31 4.32 -23.66
N GLY A 346 -19.52 4.24 -22.58
CA GLY A 346 -18.54 3.17 -22.36
C GLY A 346 -19.11 1.80 -21.98
N GLY A 347 -20.42 1.60 -22.03
CA GLY A 347 -21.10 0.33 -21.77
C GLY A 347 -22.21 0.45 -20.73
N ASP A 348 -23.38 -0.12 -21.02
CA ASP A 348 -24.55 -0.15 -20.13
C ASP A 348 -24.32 -1.17 -18.99
N PRO A 349 -24.15 -0.73 -17.73
CA PRO A 349 -23.86 -1.65 -16.63
C PRO A 349 -24.94 -2.71 -16.43
N ARG A 350 -26.20 -2.37 -16.70
CA ARG A 350 -27.33 -3.30 -16.57
C ARG A 350 -27.20 -4.44 -17.55
N LYS A 351 -26.99 -4.14 -18.84
CA LYS A 351 -26.85 -5.15 -19.90
C LYS A 351 -25.65 -6.06 -19.66
N ILE A 352 -24.53 -5.48 -19.25
CA ILE A 352 -23.29 -6.24 -19.03
C ILE A 352 -23.45 -7.20 -17.84
N VAL A 353 -24.00 -6.73 -16.72
CA VAL A 353 -24.21 -7.57 -15.52
C VAL A 353 -25.30 -8.62 -15.77
N GLU A 354 -26.40 -8.26 -16.44
CA GLU A 354 -27.46 -9.19 -16.86
C GLU A 354 -26.92 -10.32 -17.75
N TRP A 355 -26.12 -9.98 -18.76
CA TRP A 355 -25.47 -10.98 -19.59
C TRP A 355 -24.49 -11.84 -18.79
N PHE A 356 -23.68 -11.24 -17.90
CA PHE A 356 -22.74 -11.99 -17.08
C PHE A 356 -23.44 -13.05 -16.23
N VAL A 357 -24.54 -12.69 -15.55
CA VAL A 357 -25.25 -13.63 -14.68
C VAL A 357 -25.98 -14.74 -15.46
N GLN A 358 -26.37 -14.48 -16.70
CA GLN A 358 -27.04 -15.46 -17.58
C GLN A 358 -26.06 -16.36 -18.33
N ALA A 359 -24.99 -15.80 -18.90
CA ALA A 359 -24.12 -16.51 -19.84
C ALA A 359 -22.80 -16.97 -19.22
N VAL A 360 -22.22 -16.24 -18.26
CA VAL A 360 -20.87 -16.52 -17.73
C VAL A 360 -20.94 -17.19 -16.37
N ARG A 361 -21.75 -16.65 -15.47
CA ARG A 361 -21.84 -17.08 -14.07
C ARG A 361 -22.20 -18.57 -13.89
N PRO A 362 -23.10 -19.18 -14.68
CA PRO A 362 -23.37 -20.61 -14.57
C PRO A 362 -22.12 -21.46 -14.77
N HIS A 363 -21.36 -21.19 -15.84
CA HIS A 363 -20.10 -21.87 -16.13
C HIS A 363 -19.01 -21.57 -15.10
N LEU A 364 -18.95 -20.32 -14.60
CA LEU A 364 -18.02 -19.94 -13.53
C LEU A 364 -18.22 -20.83 -12.30
N LEU A 365 -19.46 -20.95 -11.82
CA LEU A 365 -19.80 -21.75 -10.64
C LEU A 365 -19.53 -23.24 -10.89
N GLU A 366 -19.98 -23.77 -12.02
CA GLU A 366 -19.90 -25.21 -12.31
C GLU A 366 -18.46 -25.68 -12.58
N LYS A 367 -17.70 -24.95 -13.41
CA LYS A 367 -16.45 -25.44 -14.02
C LYS A 367 -15.20 -24.68 -13.54
N HIS A 368 -15.33 -23.50 -12.95
CA HIS A 368 -14.17 -22.62 -12.64
C HIS A 368 -13.98 -22.26 -11.18
N ILE A 369 -14.90 -22.63 -10.29
CA ILE A 369 -14.75 -22.48 -8.85
C ILE A 369 -14.79 -23.88 -8.22
N ALA A 370 -13.77 -24.18 -7.40
CA ALA A 370 -13.69 -25.43 -6.66
C ALA A 370 -14.94 -25.61 -5.79
N PRO A 371 -15.55 -26.81 -5.72
CA PRO A 371 -16.84 -27.02 -5.05
C PRO A 371 -16.95 -26.41 -3.65
N HIS A 372 -15.93 -26.57 -2.81
CA HIS A 372 -15.88 -26.05 -1.44
C HIS A 372 -15.72 -24.52 -1.33
N LYS A 373 -15.42 -23.82 -2.42
CA LYS A 373 -15.29 -22.34 -2.47
C LYS A 373 -16.50 -21.67 -3.13
N ARG A 374 -17.44 -22.45 -3.68
CA ARG A 374 -18.61 -21.92 -4.39
C ARG A 374 -19.50 -21.16 -3.43
N ARG A 375 -19.94 -20.00 -3.88
CA ARG A 375 -20.85 -19.13 -3.14
C ARG A 375 -21.99 -18.70 -4.06
N ASN A 376 -23.05 -19.50 -4.07
CA ASN A 376 -24.21 -19.31 -4.94
C ASN A 376 -24.98 -18.02 -4.64
N ASP A 377 -24.82 -17.50 -3.42
CA ASP A 377 -25.36 -16.24 -2.92
C ASP A 377 -24.58 -15.01 -3.41
N LEU A 378 -23.37 -15.15 -3.94
CA LEU A 378 -22.52 -14.03 -4.35
C LEU A 378 -22.54 -13.80 -5.86
N LEU A 379 -22.48 -12.54 -6.31
CA LEU A 379 -22.45 -12.18 -7.73
C LEU A 379 -21.31 -12.90 -8.46
N PHE A 380 -20.10 -12.87 -7.89
CA PHE A 380 -18.90 -13.48 -8.46
C PHE A 380 -18.67 -14.94 -8.04
N GLY A 381 -19.67 -15.60 -7.45
CA GLY A 381 -19.69 -17.06 -7.27
C GLY A 381 -18.60 -17.66 -6.38
N GLY A 382 -17.88 -16.85 -5.59
CA GLY A 382 -16.74 -17.27 -4.78
C GLY A 382 -15.37 -17.07 -5.43
N ALA A 383 -15.27 -16.25 -6.49
CA ALA A 383 -13.98 -15.83 -7.03
C ALA A 383 -13.12 -15.16 -5.95
N SER A 384 -11.83 -15.52 -5.90
CA SER A 384 -10.91 -14.97 -4.91
C SER A 384 -10.42 -13.56 -5.28
N TYR A 385 -10.02 -12.80 -4.25
CA TYR A 385 -9.33 -11.52 -4.42
C TYR A 385 -8.17 -11.63 -5.40
N ALA A 386 -7.27 -12.60 -5.20
CA ALA A 386 -6.08 -12.77 -6.01
C ALA A 386 -6.42 -13.02 -7.48
N ARG A 387 -7.45 -13.83 -7.75
CA ARG A 387 -7.90 -14.12 -9.12
C ARG A 387 -8.42 -12.86 -9.81
N LEU A 388 -9.39 -12.16 -9.19
CA LEU A 388 -9.97 -10.97 -9.82
C LEU A 388 -8.93 -9.85 -9.96
N SER A 389 -8.06 -9.67 -8.96
CA SER A 389 -6.97 -8.69 -9.05
C SER A 389 -5.96 -9.02 -10.15
N GLY A 390 -5.65 -10.30 -10.37
CA GLY A 390 -4.75 -10.74 -11.45
C GLY A 390 -5.36 -10.49 -12.83
N ILE A 391 -6.63 -10.91 -13.01
CA ILE A 391 -7.40 -10.65 -14.23
C ILE A 391 -7.45 -9.15 -14.53
N TRP A 392 -7.80 -8.33 -13.52
CA TRP A 392 -7.91 -6.88 -13.68
C TRP A 392 -6.60 -6.24 -14.15
N ARG A 393 -5.46 -6.62 -13.54
CA ARG A 393 -4.15 -6.11 -13.95
C ARG A 393 -3.83 -6.46 -15.40
N GLN A 394 -4.15 -7.69 -15.82
CA GLN A 394 -3.90 -8.13 -17.18
C GLN A 394 -4.75 -7.36 -18.21
N VAL A 395 -6.07 -7.29 -18.00
CA VAL A 395 -6.96 -6.63 -18.97
C VAL A 395 -6.72 -5.12 -19.07
N THR A 396 -6.32 -4.47 -17.96
CA THR A 396 -6.00 -3.04 -17.98
C THR A 396 -4.64 -2.76 -18.62
N LEU A 397 -3.67 -3.67 -18.48
CA LEU A 397 -2.42 -3.63 -19.21
C LEU A 397 -2.66 -3.76 -20.73
N GLU A 398 -3.46 -4.73 -21.15
CA GLU A 398 -3.82 -4.95 -22.56
C GLU A 398 -4.64 -3.79 -23.16
N ALA A 399 -5.37 -3.06 -22.32
CA ALA A 399 -6.09 -1.85 -22.72
C ALA A 399 -5.20 -0.59 -22.77
N GLY A 400 -3.90 -0.70 -22.45
CA GLY A 400 -2.96 0.44 -22.45
C GLY A 400 -3.10 1.36 -21.24
N VAL A 401 -3.80 0.93 -20.18
CA VAL A 401 -4.02 1.71 -18.97
C VAL A 401 -3.76 0.86 -17.71
N PRO A 402 -2.53 0.38 -17.51
CA PRO A 402 -2.21 -0.56 -16.43
C PRO A 402 -2.58 0.03 -15.07
N MET A 403 -3.51 -0.62 -14.38
CA MET A 403 -4.00 -0.15 -13.09
C MET A 403 -4.47 -1.26 -12.16
N THR A 404 -4.37 -0.99 -10.87
CA THR A 404 -4.93 -1.83 -9.80
C THR A 404 -6.38 -1.44 -9.52
N PRO A 405 -7.18 -2.32 -8.88
CA PRO A 405 -8.52 -1.97 -8.44
C PRO A 405 -8.57 -0.74 -7.51
N HIS A 406 -7.50 -0.48 -6.75
CA HIS A 406 -7.41 0.72 -5.92
C HIS A 406 -7.20 1.99 -6.75
N GLN A 407 -6.43 1.91 -7.85
CA GLN A 407 -6.22 3.03 -8.77
C GLN A 407 -7.50 3.44 -9.52
N VAL A 408 -8.48 2.55 -9.71
CA VAL A 408 -9.81 2.93 -10.23
C VAL A 408 -10.45 4.03 -9.37
N ARG A 409 -10.38 3.89 -8.03
CA ARG A 409 -10.91 4.89 -7.09
C ARG A 409 -10.20 6.24 -7.25
N HIS A 410 -8.88 6.20 -7.41
CA HIS A 410 -8.07 7.39 -7.64
C HIS A 410 -8.38 8.05 -8.99
N ALA A 411 -8.50 7.26 -10.06
CA ALA A 411 -8.77 7.74 -11.40
C ALA A 411 -10.11 8.50 -11.46
N LEU A 412 -11.19 7.88 -10.97
CA LEU A 412 -12.51 8.53 -10.97
C LEU A 412 -12.54 9.76 -10.07
N ALA A 413 -11.97 9.68 -8.86
CA ALA A 413 -11.92 10.83 -7.96
C ALA A 413 -11.11 11.99 -8.56
N THR A 414 -9.98 11.70 -9.21
CA THR A 414 -9.13 12.69 -9.88
C THR A 414 -9.86 13.32 -11.08
N LEU A 415 -10.54 12.53 -11.91
CA LEU A 415 -11.32 13.07 -13.03
C LEU A 415 -12.44 14.00 -12.55
N MET A 416 -13.19 13.59 -11.51
CA MET A 416 -14.27 14.41 -10.95
C MET A 416 -13.74 15.67 -10.27
N ALA A 417 -12.67 15.57 -9.49
CA ALA A 417 -12.04 16.68 -8.77
C ALA A 417 -11.50 17.78 -9.68
N ASN A 418 -11.20 17.45 -10.94
CA ASN A 418 -10.71 18.40 -11.93
C ASN A 418 -11.81 18.89 -12.88
N GLN A 419 -13.08 18.62 -12.60
CA GLN A 419 -14.21 19.28 -13.27
C GLN A 419 -14.46 20.68 -12.69
N LYS A 420 -15.00 21.58 -13.52
CA LYS A 420 -15.45 22.91 -13.08
C LYS A 420 -16.58 22.77 -12.05
N ASN A 421 -16.56 23.60 -11.01
CA ASN A 421 -17.56 23.62 -9.92
C ASN A 421 -17.73 22.27 -9.18
N VAL A 422 -16.63 21.55 -8.97
CA VAL A 422 -16.68 20.26 -8.29
C VAL A 422 -17.19 20.38 -6.85
N ASP A 423 -18.16 19.52 -6.50
CA ASP A 423 -18.57 19.27 -5.14
C ASP A 423 -17.86 18.01 -4.59
N TYR A 424 -16.96 18.21 -3.65
CA TYR A 424 -16.21 17.10 -3.03
C TYR A 424 -17.11 16.19 -2.19
N SER A 425 -18.26 16.67 -1.73
CA SER A 425 -19.24 15.84 -1.00
C SER A 425 -19.78 14.73 -1.90
N VAL A 426 -19.97 15.01 -3.20
CA VAL A 426 -20.39 14.02 -4.21
C VAL A 426 -19.31 12.96 -4.42
N ILE A 427 -18.04 13.37 -4.51
CA ILE A 427 -16.91 12.43 -4.64
C ILE A 427 -16.79 11.57 -3.38
N ALA A 428 -16.90 12.17 -2.20
CA ALA A 428 -16.86 11.48 -0.92
C ALA A 428 -17.99 10.45 -0.80
N ALA A 429 -19.20 10.83 -1.19
CA ALA A 429 -20.36 9.95 -1.24
C ALA A 429 -20.16 8.78 -2.23
N LEU A 430 -19.59 9.03 -3.41
CA LEU A 430 -19.30 8.00 -4.41
C LEU A 430 -18.24 6.99 -3.92
N LEU A 431 -17.23 7.47 -3.20
CA LEU A 431 -16.17 6.63 -2.65
C LEU A 431 -16.56 5.92 -1.36
N GLY A 432 -17.63 6.35 -0.69
CA GLY A 432 -17.99 5.94 0.67
C GLY A 432 -16.93 6.33 1.70
N ASP A 433 -16.49 7.58 1.64
CA ASP A 433 -15.44 8.15 2.49
C ASP A 433 -15.80 9.58 2.93
N THR A 434 -14.93 10.23 3.69
CA THR A 434 -15.08 11.65 4.10
C THR A 434 -14.38 12.58 3.11
N GLU A 435 -14.87 13.81 2.94
CA GLU A 435 -14.23 14.82 2.08
C GLU A 435 -12.76 15.04 2.44
N ALA A 436 -12.45 15.14 3.74
CA ALA A 436 -11.08 15.28 4.22
C ALA A 436 -10.19 14.11 3.75
N THR A 437 -10.71 12.89 3.79
CA THR A 437 -9.97 11.71 3.31
C THR A 437 -9.84 11.69 1.79
N VAL A 438 -10.87 12.10 1.06
CA VAL A 438 -10.82 12.21 -0.41
C VAL A 438 -9.75 13.19 -0.87
N ARG A 439 -9.75 14.40 -0.31
CA ARG A 439 -8.77 15.46 -0.62
C ARG A 439 -7.34 15.02 -0.30
N LYS A 440 -7.14 14.32 0.83
CA LYS A 440 -5.81 13.91 1.27
C LYS A 440 -5.26 12.69 0.52
N ASN A 441 -6.12 11.71 0.21
CA ASN A 441 -5.66 10.36 -0.09
C ASN A 441 -6.07 9.85 -1.47
N TYR A 442 -7.06 10.43 -2.14
CA TYR A 442 -7.63 9.86 -3.38
C TYR A 442 -7.48 10.75 -4.61
N VAL A 443 -7.46 12.07 -4.41
CA VAL A 443 -7.51 13.03 -5.51
C VAL A 443 -6.12 13.59 -5.81
N PHE A 444 -5.77 13.65 -7.09
CA PHE A 444 -4.80 14.60 -7.60
C PHE A 444 -5.54 15.82 -8.15
N VAL A 445 -5.10 17.02 -7.77
CA VAL A 445 -5.65 18.28 -8.28
C VAL A 445 -4.57 18.94 -9.12
N ASP A 446 -4.90 19.25 -10.38
CA ASP A 446 -4.01 20.00 -11.26
C ASP A 446 -3.99 21.47 -10.82
N GLN A 447 -3.03 21.80 -9.96
CA GLN A 447 -2.86 23.15 -9.42
C GLN A 447 -2.48 24.15 -10.52
N ALA A 448 -1.75 23.72 -11.56
CA ALA A 448 -1.38 24.60 -12.65
C ALA A 448 -2.61 25.03 -13.45
N ARG A 449 -3.51 24.10 -13.75
CA ARG A 449 -4.81 24.41 -14.37
C ARG A 449 -5.65 25.33 -13.48
N LEU A 450 -5.75 25.05 -12.17
CA LEU A 450 -6.50 25.92 -11.25
C LEU A 450 -5.90 27.33 -11.13
N HIS A 451 -4.57 27.46 -11.17
CA HIS A 451 -3.91 28.76 -11.19
C HIS A 451 -4.26 29.53 -12.47
N ALA A 452 -4.24 28.87 -13.64
CA ALA A 452 -4.64 29.49 -14.90
C ALA A 452 -6.11 29.94 -14.88
N GLU A 453 -7.03 29.11 -14.40
CA GLU A 453 -8.44 29.46 -14.24
C GLU A 453 -8.64 30.64 -13.27
N GLY A 454 -7.86 30.67 -12.18
CA GLY A 454 -7.86 31.78 -11.23
C GLY A 454 -7.38 33.09 -11.86
N GLN A 455 -6.35 33.03 -12.72
CA GLN A 455 -5.87 34.19 -13.47
C GLN A 455 -6.90 34.69 -14.48
N GLU A 456 -7.57 33.80 -15.20
CA GLU A 456 -8.66 34.15 -16.12
C GLU A 456 -9.82 34.84 -15.38
N LEU A 457 -10.22 34.31 -14.23
CA LEU A 457 -11.28 34.90 -13.41
C LEU A 457 -10.89 36.29 -12.89
N LEU A 458 -9.65 36.46 -12.43
CA LEU A 458 -9.14 37.75 -11.99
C LEU A 458 -9.13 38.77 -13.14
N ALA A 459 -8.71 38.36 -14.34
CA ALA A 459 -8.73 39.20 -15.53
C ALA A 459 -10.16 39.63 -15.90
N GLN A 460 -11.15 38.73 -15.79
CA GLN A 460 -12.57 39.06 -16.01
C GLN A 460 -13.09 40.07 -14.98
N ILE A 461 -12.78 39.89 -13.70
CA ILE A 461 -13.17 40.82 -12.63
C ILE A 461 -12.54 42.19 -12.86
N GLN A 462 -11.24 42.24 -13.17
CA GLN A 462 -10.53 43.47 -13.47
C GLN A 462 -11.15 44.19 -14.67
N GLY A 463 -11.42 43.47 -15.77
CA GLY A 463 -12.08 44.03 -16.95
C GLY A 463 -13.45 44.64 -16.62
N HIS A 464 -14.29 43.94 -15.86
CA HIS A 464 -15.61 44.46 -15.45
C HIS A 464 -15.54 45.69 -14.55
N LEU A 465 -14.58 45.73 -13.60
CA LEU A 465 -14.41 46.87 -12.70
C LEU A 465 -13.86 48.10 -13.41
N LEU A 466 -12.87 47.93 -14.29
CA LEU A 466 -12.29 49.03 -15.06
C LEU A 466 -13.28 49.62 -16.07
N MET A 467 -14.13 48.80 -16.69
CA MET A 467 -15.18 49.29 -17.59
C MET A 467 -16.31 50.04 -16.86
N LYS A 468 -16.62 49.67 -15.61
CA LYS A 468 -17.61 50.38 -14.78
C LYS A 468 -17.07 51.65 -14.13
N GLY A 469 -15.76 51.76 -13.90
CA GLY A 469 -15.13 52.96 -13.37
C GLY A 469 -14.81 54.03 -14.43
N ALA A 470 -14.93 53.68 -15.71
CA ALA A 470 -14.72 54.59 -16.85
C ALA A 470 -16.02 55.15 -17.46
N ALA A 471 -17.18 54.71 -16.95
CA ALA A 471 -18.51 55.24 -17.28
C ALA A 471 -19.02 56.09 -16.12
#